data_AF-A0A4V0I7L7-F1
#
_entry.id   AF-A0A4V0I7L7-F1
#
_cell.length_a   1.000
_cell.length_b   1.000
_cell.length_c   1.000
_cell.angle_alpha   90.00
_cell.angle_beta   90.00
_cell.angle_gamma   90.00
#
_symmetry.space_group_name_H-M   'P 1'
#
loop_
_entity.id
_entity.type
_entity.pdbx_description
1 polymer ?
#
loop_
_entity_poly.entity_id
_entity_poly.type
_entity_poly.pdbx_seq_one_letter_code
_entity_poly.pdbx_strand_id
1 'polypeptide(L)'
;MNNIPWWGYVILAGLAWGTYVPIIFYGGTELTTRPGTIGGRLASILCVGVAYFVLGVVVPLILMSLRDDAKPDWKTNGLVFSALAGVAGAVGAICVIFASKAAVDTAKGEFETREAALVAQMDSEADPAKKAATEAELKEFRGERAKFYASYRILIAPLIFSLAPLINTLLSLIWHPKPGDPFHFGFDLPSWHLPVGIVLVAVGTFLVLYSKEAAEANKAAPKPSAAAPTPAAPKA
;
A
#
# COMPACT_ATOMS: atom_id res chain seq x y z
N MET A 1 -24.00 4.46 27.08
CA MET A 1 -23.14 4.44 25.87
C MET A 1 -23.12 3.00 25.39
N ASN A 2 -23.50 2.72 24.14
CA ASN A 2 -23.34 1.37 23.60
C ASN A 2 -21.85 1.05 23.61
N ASN A 3 -21.42 0.13 24.47
CA ASN A 3 -20.04 -0.31 24.53
C ASN A 3 -19.74 -1.12 23.29
N ILE A 4 -19.17 -0.47 22.27
CA ILE A 4 -18.58 -1.18 21.13
C ILE A 4 -17.54 -2.13 21.73
N PRO A 5 -17.63 -3.44 21.48
CA PRO A 5 -16.67 -4.40 22.00
C PRO A 5 -15.28 -4.14 21.40
N TRP A 6 -14.23 -4.59 22.09
CA TRP A 6 -12.84 -4.34 21.67
C TRP A 6 -12.57 -4.78 20.21
N TRP A 7 -13.17 -5.90 19.77
CA TRP A 7 -13.03 -6.40 18.40
C TRP A 7 -13.69 -5.48 17.37
N GLY A 8 -14.70 -4.69 17.75
CA GLY A 8 -15.30 -3.69 16.88
C GLY A 8 -14.33 -2.57 16.53
N TYR A 9 -13.53 -2.11 17.50
CA TYR A 9 -12.46 -1.15 17.25
C TYR A 9 -11.34 -1.74 16.38
N VAL A 10 -11.03 -3.03 16.55
CA VAL A 10 -10.05 -3.73 15.69
C VAL A 10 -10.52 -3.75 14.24
N ILE A 11 -11.80 -4.06 13.98
CA ILE A 11 -12.37 -4.04 12.63
C ILE A 11 -12.32 -2.63 12.04
N LEU A 12 -12.74 -1.61 12.78
CA LEU A 12 -12.69 -0.22 12.33
C LEU A 12 -11.25 0.24 12.03
N ALA A 13 -10.29 -0.13 12.87
CA ALA A 13 -8.88 0.15 12.64
C ALA A 13 -8.38 -0.54 11.36
N GLY A 14 -8.74 -1.81 11.17
CA GLY A 14 -8.42 -2.56 9.94
C GLY A 14 -9.01 -1.92 8.69
N LEU A 15 -10.26 -1.46 8.75
CA LEU A 15 -10.91 -0.76 7.63
C LEU A 15 -10.26 0.60 7.34
N ALA A 16 -9.95 1.38 8.37
CA ALA A 16 -9.32 2.69 8.21
C ALA A 16 -7.92 2.57 7.61
N TRP A 17 -7.09 1.67 8.12
CA TRP A 17 -5.74 1.44 7.60
C TRP A 17 -5.74 0.72 6.25
N GLY A 18 -6.65 -0.23 6.04
CA GLY A 18 -6.77 -0.97 4.78
C GLY A 18 -7.20 -0.08 3.60
N THR A 19 -8.05 0.93 3.85
CA THR A 19 -8.49 1.88 2.82
C THR A 19 -7.54 3.06 2.63
N TYR A 20 -6.67 3.35 3.61
CA TYR A 20 -5.74 4.48 3.58
C TYR A 20 -4.84 4.50 2.34
N VAL A 21 -4.15 3.40 2.01
CA VAL A 21 -3.14 3.39 0.94
C VAL A 21 -3.75 3.67 -0.44
N PRO A 22 -4.87 3.03 -0.85
CA PRO A 22 -5.56 3.39 -2.10
C PRO A 22 -6.01 4.86 -2.15
N ILE A 23 -6.56 5.38 -1.04
CA ILE A 23 -7.09 6.75 -0.99
C ILE A 23 -5.96 7.78 -1.10
N ILE A 24 -4.87 7.62 -0.34
CA ILE A 24 -3.74 8.56 -0.38
C ILE A 24 -2.97 8.47 -1.71
N PHE A 25 -2.97 7.30 -2.33
CA PHE A 25 -2.41 7.12 -3.66
C PHE A 25 -3.20 7.96 -4.67
N TYR A 26 -4.52 7.75 -4.73
CA TYR A 26 -5.43 8.49 -5.61
C TYR A 26 -5.41 9.99 -5.35
N GLY A 27 -5.54 10.42 -4.09
CA GLY A 27 -5.47 11.84 -3.74
C GLY A 27 -4.16 12.50 -4.19
N GLY A 28 -3.03 11.83 -3.99
CA GLY A 28 -1.75 12.38 -4.46
C GLY A 28 -1.55 12.36 -5.96
N THR A 29 -2.25 11.51 -6.73
CA THR A 29 -2.23 11.60 -8.20
C THR A 29 -3.04 12.80 -8.68
N GLU A 30 -4.20 13.04 -8.10
CA GLU A 30 -5.04 14.21 -8.41
C GLU A 30 -4.35 15.54 -8.05
N LEU A 31 -3.54 15.54 -7.00
CA LEU A 31 -2.75 16.71 -6.58
C LEU A 31 -1.45 16.88 -7.37
N THR A 32 -1.13 15.97 -8.30
CA THR A 32 0.10 16.06 -9.11
C THR A 32 -0.13 16.91 -10.35
N THR A 33 0.50 18.08 -10.40
CA THR A 33 0.37 19.04 -11.52
C THR A 33 1.17 18.66 -12.76
N ARG A 34 2.29 17.95 -12.59
CA ARG A 34 3.13 17.47 -13.70
C ARG A 34 3.59 16.02 -13.46
N PRO A 35 3.47 15.12 -14.45
CA PRO A 35 3.92 13.75 -14.32
C PRO A 35 5.39 13.67 -13.86
N GLY A 36 5.67 12.84 -12.85
CA GLY A 36 7.03 12.62 -12.32
C GLY A 36 7.49 13.61 -11.24
N THR A 37 6.68 14.61 -10.88
CA THR A 37 7.03 15.55 -9.80
C THR A 37 6.64 15.05 -8.40
N ILE A 38 7.33 15.52 -7.37
CA ILE A 38 7.04 15.17 -5.96
C ILE A 38 5.88 15.98 -5.35
N GLY A 39 5.39 17.02 -6.04
CA GLY A 39 4.46 18.01 -5.48
C GLY A 39 3.17 17.39 -4.91
N GLY A 40 2.51 16.51 -5.67
CA GLY A 40 1.28 15.86 -5.20
C GLY A 40 1.48 14.95 -3.98
N ARG A 41 2.68 14.39 -3.80
CA ARG A 41 3.04 13.58 -2.63
C ARG A 41 3.28 14.45 -1.40
N LEU A 42 3.97 15.58 -1.55
CA LEU A 42 4.15 16.56 -0.49
C LEU A 42 2.80 17.15 -0.03
N ALA A 43 1.93 17.49 -0.98
CA ALA A 43 0.58 17.95 -0.68
C ALA A 43 -0.24 16.89 0.08
N SER A 44 -0.12 15.62 -0.32
CA SER A 44 -0.76 14.50 0.41
C SER A 44 -0.24 14.37 1.84
N ILE A 45 1.08 14.47 2.06
CA ILE A 45 1.69 14.44 3.40
C ILE A 45 1.14 15.61 4.26
N LEU A 46 1.03 16.80 3.67
CA LEU A 46 0.47 17.96 4.36
C LEU A 46 -0.99 17.73 4.77
N CYS A 47 -1.83 17.21 3.86
CA CYS A 47 -3.22 16.90 4.17
C CYS A 47 -3.35 15.87 5.31
N VAL A 48 -2.51 14.83 5.31
CA VAL A 48 -2.47 13.85 6.41
C VAL A 48 -2.05 14.51 7.72
N GLY A 49 -1.03 15.37 7.69
CA GLY A 49 -0.58 16.12 8.86
C GLY A 49 -1.67 16.99 9.48
N VAL A 50 -2.44 17.71 8.66
CA VAL A 50 -3.58 18.52 9.13
C VAL A 50 -4.65 17.64 9.76
N ALA A 51 -5.02 16.52 9.14
CA ALA A 51 -5.99 15.60 9.70
C ALA A 51 -5.52 15.01 11.05
N TYR A 52 -4.24 14.65 11.16
CA TYR A 52 -3.66 14.15 12.40
C TYR A 52 -3.57 15.21 13.49
N PHE A 53 -3.34 16.48 13.14
CA PHE A 53 -3.42 17.56 14.11
C PHE A 53 -4.84 17.70 14.68
N VAL A 54 -5.86 17.68 13.82
CA VAL A 54 -7.26 17.76 14.27
C VAL A 54 -7.63 16.56 15.15
N LEU A 55 -7.36 15.34 14.69
CA LEU A 55 -7.77 14.12 15.39
C LEU A 55 -6.88 13.78 16.59
N GLY A 56 -5.59 14.07 16.51
CA GLY A 56 -4.59 13.71 17.52
C GLY A 56 -4.27 14.81 18.53
N VAL A 57 -4.66 16.06 18.25
CA VAL A 57 -4.46 17.19 19.18
C VAL A 57 -5.78 17.83 19.56
N VAL A 58 -6.55 18.33 18.59
CA VAL A 58 -7.77 19.11 18.88
C VAL A 58 -8.83 18.26 19.58
N VAL A 59 -9.13 17.07 19.05
CA VAL A 59 -10.15 16.18 19.65
C VAL A 59 -9.78 15.74 21.08
N PRO A 60 -8.56 15.25 21.38
CA PRO A 60 -8.17 14.92 22.75
C PRO A 60 -8.24 16.11 23.71
N LEU A 61 -7.81 17.31 23.30
CA LEU A 61 -7.87 18.51 24.14
C LEU A 61 -9.32 18.90 24.50
N ILE A 62 -10.23 18.81 23.54
CA ILE A 62 -11.67 19.04 23.78
C ILE A 62 -12.21 17.98 24.75
N LEU A 63 -11.91 16.71 24.53
CA LEU A 63 -12.39 15.63 25.39
C LEU A 63 -11.85 15.74 26.82
N MET A 64 -10.58 16.09 27.01
CA MET A 64 -9.98 16.33 28.34
C MET A 64 -10.58 17.54 29.05
N SER A 65 -11.03 18.54 28.29
CA SER A 65 -11.65 19.76 28.84
C SER A 65 -13.11 19.55 29.23
N LEU A 66 -13.83 18.67 28.52
CA LEU A 66 -15.26 18.43 28.73
C LEU A 66 -15.57 17.24 29.66
N ARG A 67 -14.59 16.35 29.91
CA ARG A 67 -14.82 15.10 30.64
C ARG A 67 -13.94 14.98 31.89
N ASP A 68 -14.57 14.74 33.03
CA ASP A 68 -13.86 14.56 34.30
C ASP A 68 -13.05 13.25 34.39
N ASP A 69 -13.49 12.20 33.69
CA ASP A 69 -12.81 10.90 33.63
C ASP A 69 -11.61 10.88 32.67
N ALA A 70 -11.37 11.97 31.93
CA ALA A 70 -10.33 12.08 30.93
C ALA A 70 -9.07 12.83 31.41
N LYS A 71 -8.98 13.19 32.70
CA LYS A 71 -7.82 13.89 33.27
C LYS A 71 -6.61 12.94 33.36
N PRO A 72 -5.52 13.19 32.59
CA PRO A 72 -4.38 12.30 32.59
C PRO A 72 -3.44 12.59 33.77
N ASP A 73 -2.66 11.58 34.15
CA ASP A 73 -1.49 11.74 35.02
C ASP A 73 -0.24 12.00 34.16
N TRP A 74 0.31 13.20 34.25
CA TRP A 74 1.38 13.70 33.37
C TRP A 74 2.75 13.14 33.78
N LYS A 75 3.01 11.87 33.45
CA LYS A 75 4.30 11.21 33.72
C LYS A 75 5.29 11.41 32.57
N THR A 76 6.52 11.82 32.88
CA THR A 76 7.60 12.03 31.89
C THR A 76 7.83 10.82 31.00
N ASN A 77 7.86 9.61 31.56
CA ASN A 77 8.03 8.38 30.79
C ASN A 77 6.87 8.19 29.78
N GLY A 78 5.63 8.42 30.23
CA GLY A 78 4.47 8.35 29.35
C GLY A 78 4.54 9.34 28.20
N LEU A 79 5.00 10.58 28.46
CA LEU A 79 5.17 11.61 27.44
C LEU A 79 6.24 11.22 26.41
N VAL A 80 7.40 10.74 26.86
CA VAL A 80 8.50 10.34 25.97
C VAL A 80 8.09 9.19 25.07
N PHE A 81 7.53 8.11 25.62
CA PHE A 81 7.13 6.96 24.80
C PHE A 81 5.96 7.28 23.87
N SER A 82 5.01 8.13 24.29
CA SER A 82 3.93 8.58 23.42
C SER A 82 4.44 9.46 22.27
N ALA A 83 5.41 10.35 22.55
CA ALA A 83 6.05 11.16 21.51
C ALA A 83 6.83 10.30 20.52
N LEU A 84 7.62 9.32 21.01
CA LEU A 84 8.35 8.37 20.16
C LEU A 84 7.40 7.54 19.29
N ALA A 85 6.28 7.06 19.85
CA ALA A 85 5.25 6.36 19.09
C ALA A 85 4.65 7.27 17.99
N GLY A 86 4.39 8.54 18.29
CA GLY A 86 3.93 9.53 17.33
C GLY A 86 4.92 9.75 16.18
N VAL A 87 6.20 9.91 16.50
CA VAL A 87 7.27 10.05 15.50
C VAL A 87 7.38 8.79 14.64
N ALA A 88 7.37 7.59 15.24
CA ALA A 88 7.41 6.34 14.50
C ALA A 88 6.22 6.21 13.53
N GLY A 89 5.01 6.58 13.96
CA GLY A 89 3.83 6.61 13.11
C GLY A 89 3.93 7.61 11.95
N ALA A 90 4.42 8.83 12.22
CA ALA A 90 4.60 9.86 11.19
C ALA A 90 5.65 9.44 10.14
N VAL A 91 6.78 8.89 10.59
CA VAL A 91 7.81 8.34 9.69
C VAL A 91 7.23 7.19 8.86
N GLY A 92 6.48 6.28 9.47
CA GLY A 92 5.80 5.20 8.76
C GLY A 92 4.87 5.70 7.65
N ALA A 93 4.03 6.71 7.94
CA ALA A 93 3.13 7.29 6.95
C ALA A 93 3.88 7.96 5.78
N ILE A 94 4.97 8.66 6.07
CA ILE A 94 5.85 9.27 5.05
C ILE A 94 6.49 8.17 4.19
N CYS A 95 7.02 7.11 4.81
CA CYS A 95 7.61 5.98 4.11
C CYS A 95 6.61 5.28 3.17
N VAL A 96 5.35 5.10 3.57
CA VAL A 96 4.29 4.53 2.69
C VAL A 96 4.12 5.37 1.42
N ILE A 97 4.10 6.70 1.56
CA ILE A 97 3.89 7.62 0.44
C ILE A 97 5.10 7.59 -0.52
N PHE A 98 6.33 7.60 0.02
CA PHE A 98 7.54 7.54 -0.79
C PHE A 98 7.80 6.16 -1.39
N ALA A 99 7.51 5.08 -0.67
CA ALA A 99 7.57 3.71 -1.22
C ALA A 99 6.68 3.58 -2.45
N SER A 100 5.47 4.16 -2.40
CA SER A 100 4.54 4.19 -3.52
C SER A 100 5.08 4.91 -4.75
N LYS A 101 5.83 6.00 -4.54
CA LYS A 101 6.51 6.69 -5.63
C LYS A 101 7.67 5.85 -6.18
N ALA A 102 8.53 5.35 -5.31
CA ALA A 102 9.71 4.57 -5.68
C ALA A 102 9.33 3.36 -6.53
N ALA A 103 8.31 2.61 -6.14
CA ALA A 103 7.84 1.44 -6.90
C ALA A 103 7.35 1.82 -8.31
N VAL A 104 6.67 2.97 -8.46
CA VAL A 104 6.22 3.44 -9.77
C VAL A 104 7.38 3.89 -10.66
N ASP A 105 8.39 4.53 -10.08
CA ASP A 105 9.56 4.96 -10.83
C ASP A 105 10.40 3.74 -11.28
N THR A 106 10.54 2.71 -10.44
CA THR A 106 11.13 1.42 -10.83
C THR A 106 10.33 0.77 -11.97
N ALA A 107 9.01 0.71 -11.85
CA ALA A 107 8.14 0.17 -12.91
C ALA A 107 8.31 0.91 -14.24
N LYS A 108 8.48 2.23 -14.21
CA LYS A 108 8.75 3.02 -15.42
C LYS A 108 10.08 2.66 -16.05
N GLY A 109 11.16 2.61 -15.25
CA GLY A 109 12.49 2.28 -15.77
C GLY A 109 12.56 0.89 -16.39
N GLU A 110 11.94 -0.11 -15.77
CA GLU A 110 11.87 -1.47 -16.33
C GLU A 110 11.02 -1.55 -17.60
N PHE A 111 9.91 -0.81 -17.64
CA PHE A 111 9.07 -0.72 -18.82
C PHE A 111 9.83 -0.11 -20.00
N GLU A 112 10.49 1.02 -19.77
CA GLU A 112 11.31 1.72 -20.78
C GLU A 112 12.46 0.85 -21.26
N THR A 113 13.12 0.10 -20.37
CA THR A 113 14.19 -0.84 -20.71
C THR A 113 13.70 -1.98 -21.59
N ARG A 114 12.55 -2.59 -21.25
CA ARG A 114 11.92 -3.64 -22.07
C ARG A 114 11.45 -3.10 -23.42
N GLU A 115 10.87 -1.90 -23.44
CA GLU A 115 10.45 -1.24 -24.67
C GLU A 115 11.65 -1.02 -25.60
N ALA A 116 12.76 -0.49 -25.06
CA ALA A 116 13.98 -0.28 -25.82
C ALA A 116 14.58 -1.59 -26.36
N ALA A 117 14.53 -2.67 -25.57
CA ALA A 117 14.98 -3.99 -26.02
C ALA A 117 14.13 -4.54 -27.18
N LEU A 118 12.81 -4.41 -27.11
CA LEU A 118 11.90 -4.82 -28.19
C LEU A 118 12.10 -3.99 -29.46
N VAL A 119 12.29 -2.67 -29.33
CA VAL A 119 12.60 -1.79 -30.46
C VAL A 119 13.93 -2.21 -31.11
N ALA A 120 14.98 -2.42 -30.32
CA ALA A 120 16.27 -2.87 -30.83
C ALA A 120 16.19 -4.25 -31.53
N GLN A 121 15.41 -5.17 -30.97
CA GLN A 121 15.16 -6.48 -31.58
C GLN A 121 14.46 -6.32 -32.94
N MET A 122 13.41 -5.51 -33.01
CA MET A 122 12.67 -5.23 -34.24
C MET A 122 13.56 -4.57 -35.32
N ASP A 123 14.46 -3.68 -34.92
CA ASP A 123 15.39 -2.99 -35.84
C ASP A 123 16.51 -3.91 -36.36
N SER A 124 16.96 -4.87 -35.54
CA SER A 124 18.01 -5.83 -35.89
C SER A 124 17.51 -7.07 -36.67
N GLU A 125 16.20 -7.33 -36.65
CA GLU A 125 15.60 -8.52 -37.26
C GLU A 125 15.45 -8.35 -38.78
N ALA A 126 16.19 -9.17 -39.53
CA ALA A 126 16.18 -9.16 -40.99
C ALA A 126 15.02 -9.98 -41.59
N ASP A 127 14.47 -10.94 -40.83
CA ASP A 127 13.34 -11.76 -41.27
C ASP A 127 12.02 -10.97 -41.17
N PRO A 128 11.31 -10.71 -42.28
CA PRO A 128 10.06 -9.96 -42.28
C PRO A 128 8.97 -10.56 -41.39
N ALA A 129 8.93 -11.90 -41.26
CA ALA A 129 7.93 -12.57 -40.44
C ALA A 129 8.19 -12.36 -38.95
N LYS A 130 9.46 -12.46 -38.51
CA LYS A 130 9.84 -12.21 -37.12
C LYS A 130 9.74 -10.74 -36.76
N LYS A 131 10.09 -9.84 -37.68
CA LYS A 131 9.93 -8.39 -37.48
C LYS A 131 8.47 -8.01 -37.22
N ALA A 132 7.53 -8.55 -38.01
CA ALA A 132 6.10 -8.34 -37.80
C ALA A 132 5.61 -8.91 -36.45
N ALA A 133 6.16 -10.06 -36.01
CA ALA A 133 5.86 -10.63 -34.71
C ALA A 133 6.33 -9.72 -33.55
N THR A 134 7.57 -9.23 -33.62
CA THR A 134 8.13 -8.30 -32.61
C THR A 134 7.39 -6.96 -32.59
N GLU A 135 6.95 -6.45 -33.74
CA GLU A 135 6.12 -5.24 -33.82
C GLU A 135 4.76 -5.42 -33.13
N ALA A 136 4.12 -6.58 -33.32
CA ALA A 136 2.88 -6.92 -32.64
C ALA A 136 3.08 -7.01 -31.11
N GLU A 137 4.15 -7.65 -30.66
CA GLU A 137 4.52 -7.74 -29.24
C GLU A 137 4.80 -6.36 -28.64
N LEU A 138 5.55 -5.50 -29.33
CA LEU A 138 5.82 -4.12 -28.91
C LEU A 138 4.53 -3.30 -28.76
N LYS A 139 3.59 -3.45 -29.70
CA LYS A 139 2.30 -2.76 -29.68
C LYS A 139 1.45 -3.23 -28.51
N GLU A 140 1.40 -4.53 -28.25
CA GLU A 140 0.72 -5.11 -27.10
C GLU A 140 1.35 -4.62 -25.78
N PHE A 141 2.67 -4.71 -25.67
CA PHE A 141 3.41 -4.25 -24.49
C PHE A 141 3.19 -2.76 -24.20
N ARG A 142 3.18 -1.91 -25.23
CA ARG A 142 2.80 -0.48 -25.13
C ARG A 142 1.38 -0.29 -24.62
N GLY A 143 0.44 -1.13 -25.06
CA GLY A 143 -0.94 -1.15 -24.59
C GLY A 143 -1.07 -1.52 -23.11
N GLU A 144 -0.16 -2.34 -22.58
CA GLU A 144 -0.17 -2.79 -21.18
C GLU A 144 0.51 -1.82 -20.19
N ARG A 145 1.00 -0.65 -20.64
CA ARG A 145 1.74 0.31 -19.80
C ARG A 145 1.06 0.64 -18.47
N ALA A 146 -0.25 0.92 -18.51
CA ALA A 146 -1.01 1.28 -17.31
C ALA A 146 -1.06 0.13 -16.29
N LYS A 147 -1.18 -1.11 -16.78
CA LYS A 147 -1.20 -2.34 -15.98
C LYS A 147 0.18 -2.62 -15.40
N PHE A 148 1.24 -2.44 -16.19
CA PHE A 148 2.63 -2.60 -15.75
C PHE A 148 2.96 -1.69 -14.55
N TYR A 149 2.54 -0.43 -14.59
CA TYR A 149 2.73 0.50 -13.47
C TYR A 149 1.84 0.22 -12.26
N ALA A 150 0.69 -0.43 -12.48
CA ALA A 150 -0.22 -0.83 -11.41
C ALA A 150 0.34 -2.02 -10.62
N SER A 151 0.98 -3.01 -11.28
CA SER A 151 1.55 -4.20 -10.64
C SER A 151 2.49 -3.86 -9.49
N TYR A 152 3.40 -2.90 -9.69
CA TYR A 152 4.36 -2.47 -8.66
C TYR A 152 3.71 -1.82 -7.42
N ARG A 153 2.54 -1.20 -7.57
CA ARG A 153 1.81 -0.58 -6.45
C ARG A 153 1.10 -1.61 -5.58
N ILE A 154 0.77 -2.76 -6.15
CA ILE A 154 -0.06 -3.78 -5.51
C ILE A 154 0.66 -4.43 -4.33
N LEU A 155 2.00 -4.47 -4.35
CA LEU A 155 2.81 -5.14 -3.34
C LEU A 155 3.02 -4.31 -2.06
N ILE A 156 2.96 -2.98 -2.15
CA ILE A 156 3.40 -2.11 -1.04
C ILE A 156 2.51 -2.25 0.19
N ALA A 157 1.19 -2.07 0.03
CA ALA A 157 0.29 -2.12 1.18
C ALA A 157 0.29 -3.51 1.83
N PRO A 158 0.15 -4.63 1.08
CA PRO A 158 0.18 -5.96 1.66
C PRO A 158 1.50 -6.27 2.37
N LEU A 159 2.65 -5.88 1.80
CA LEU A 159 3.95 -6.08 2.45
C LEU A 159 4.06 -5.32 3.78
N ILE A 160 3.64 -4.06 3.82
CA ILE A 160 3.69 -3.24 5.04
C ILE A 160 2.75 -3.83 6.12
N PHE A 161 1.53 -4.18 5.74
CA PHE A 161 0.53 -4.70 6.67
C PHE A 161 0.74 -6.16 7.07
N SER A 162 1.51 -6.95 6.29
CA SER A 162 1.97 -8.27 6.72
C SER A 162 3.19 -8.19 7.64
N LEU A 163 4.09 -7.23 7.39
CA LEU A 163 5.33 -7.08 8.15
C LEU A 163 5.11 -6.42 9.52
N ALA A 164 4.14 -5.49 9.63
CA ALA A 164 3.89 -4.78 10.88
C ALA A 164 3.53 -5.71 12.07
N PRO A 165 2.62 -6.69 11.93
CA PRO A 165 2.35 -7.67 12.99
C PRO A 165 3.57 -8.51 13.36
N LEU A 166 4.38 -8.91 12.37
CA LEU A 166 5.63 -9.65 12.57
C LEU A 166 6.62 -8.84 13.42
N ILE A 167 6.91 -7.60 13.01
CA ILE A 167 7.81 -6.70 13.75
C ILE A 167 7.29 -6.45 15.16
N ASN A 168 5.99 -6.17 15.31
CA ASN A 168 5.39 -5.95 16.63
C ASN A 168 5.56 -7.17 17.54
N THR A 169 5.36 -8.37 16.99
CA THR A 169 5.50 -9.62 17.75
C THR A 169 6.96 -9.85 18.15
N LEU A 170 7.90 -9.70 17.21
CA LEU A 170 9.33 -9.85 17.49
C LEU A 170 9.83 -8.83 18.51
N LEU A 171 9.41 -7.57 18.39
CA LEU A 171 9.74 -6.53 19.36
C LEU A 171 9.18 -6.89 20.75
N SER A 172 7.95 -7.39 20.80
CA SER A 172 7.31 -7.82 22.04
C SER A 172 7.93 -9.08 22.65
N LEU A 173 8.73 -9.86 21.91
CA LEU A 173 9.49 -10.97 22.50
C LEU A 173 10.70 -10.49 23.30
N ILE A 174 11.24 -9.33 22.92
CA ILE A 174 12.53 -8.81 23.42
C ILE A 174 12.31 -7.67 24.42
N TRP A 175 11.30 -6.83 24.21
CA TRP A 175 11.06 -5.62 24.99
C TRP A 175 9.73 -5.67 25.75
N HIS A 176 9.83 -5.72 27.09
CA HIS A 176 8.70 -5.91 28.01
C HIS A 176 8.65 -4.78 29.05
N PRO A 177 8.29 -3.54 28.66
CA PRO A 177 8.35 -2.39 29.55
C PRO A 177 7.49 -2.59 30.81
N LYS A 178 8.08 -2.36 31.99
CA LYS A 178 7.41 -2.48 33.30
C LYS A 178 7.21 -1.10 33.94
N PRO A 179 6.20 -0.92 34.81
CA PRO A 179 6.07 0.30 35.61
C PRO A 179 7.36 0.56 36.41
N GLY A 180 8.03 1.69 36.13
CA GLY A 180 9.29 2.06 36.78
C GLY A 180 10.57 1.51 36.11
N ASP A 181 10.47 0.55 35.20
CA ASP A 181 11.58 0.00 34.42
C ASP A 181 11.19 -0.14 32.94
N PRO A 182 11.25 0.96 32.16
CA PRO A 182 10.81 0.96 30.78
C PRO A 182 11.79 0.24 29.82
N PHE A 183 13.03 0.01 30.23
CA PHE A 183 14.07 -0.66 29.42
C PHE A 183 14.28 -2.11 29.85
N HIS A 184 13.18 -2.76 30.24
CA HIS A 184 13.20 -4.15 30.61
C HIS A 184 13.23 -5.02 29.34
N PHE A 185 14.41 -5.59 29.06
CA PHE A 185 14.62 -6.52 27.94
C PHE A 185 14.75 -7.94 28.46
N GLY A 186 14.05 -8.87 27.82
CA GLY A 186 14.07 -10.29 28.15
C GLY A 186 13.72 -11.09 26.93
N PHE A 187 14.10 -12.37 26.88
CA PHE A 187 13.74 -13.25 25.76
C PHE A 187 12.81 -14.34 26.26
N ASP A 188 11.52 -14.18 26.01
CA ASP A 188 10.54 -15.22 26.29
C ASP A 188 10.41 -16.13 25.09
N LEU A 189 10.79 -17.40 25.26
CA LEU A 189 10.67 -18.42 24.22
C LEU A 189 9.20 -18.56 23.81
N PRO A 190 8.85 -18.21 22.57
CA PRO A 190 7.46 -18.24 22.16
C PRO A 190 6.96 -19.69 22.08
N SER A 191 5.69 -19.88 22.41
CA SER A 191 5.02 -21.16 22.19
C SER A 191 5.07 -21.56 20.70
N TRP A 192 4.96 -22.86 20.42
CA TRP A 192 4.97 -23.41 19.05
C TRP A 192 3.91 -22.79 18.12
N HIS A 193 2.88 -22.13 18.66
CA HIS A 193 1.85 -21.42 17.91
C HIS A 193 2.40 -20.21 17.13
N LEU A 194 3.46 -19.55 17.62
CA LEU A 194 4.03 -18.39 16.93
C LEU A 194 4.56 -18.72 15.53
N PRO A 195 5.48 -19.69 15.34
CA PRO A 195 5.96 -20.02 14.00
C PRO A 195 4.85 -20.52 13.08
N VAL A 196 3.86 -21.24 13.62
CA VAL A 196 2.67 -21.66 12.84
C VAL A 196 1.86 -20.45 12.38
N GLY A 197 1.63 -19.47 13.26
CA GLY A 197 0.97 -18.21 12.92
C GLY A 197 1.72 -17.43 11.85
N ILE A 198 3.05 -17.37 11.92
CA ILE A 198 3.90 -16.72 10.90
C ILE A 198 3.71 -17.39 9.54
N VAL A 199 3.73 -18.72 9.49
CA VAL A 199 3.52 -19.48 8.24
C VAL A 199 2.11 -19.22 7.69
N LEU A 200 1.08 -19.24 8.53
CA LEU A 200 -0.30 -18.96 8.10
C LEU A 200 -0.48 -17.54 7.57
N VAL A 201 0.14 -16.54 8.20
CA VAL A 201 0.14 -15.15 7.73
C VAL A 201 0.87 -15.04 6.39
N ALA A 202 2.00 -15.71 6.21
CA ALA A 202 2.75 -15.72 4.97
C ALA A 202 1.92 -16.34 3.83
N VAL A 203 1.29 -17.50 4.07
CA VAL A 203 0.40 -18.16 3.10
C VAL A 203 -0.81 -17.30 2.78
N GLY A 204 -1.47 -16.72 3.77
CA GLY A 204 -2.61 -15.82 3.57
C GLY A 204 -2.24 -14.58 2.76
N THR A 205 -1.11 -13.95 3.07
CA THR A 205 -0.59 -12.79 2.33
C THR A 205 -0.28 -13.17 0.89
N PHE A 206 0.39 -14.32 0.66
CA PHE A 206 0.66 -14.85 -0.67
C PHE A 206 -0.63 -15.07 -1.46
N LEU A 207 -1.64 -15.73 -0.88
CA LEU A 207 -2.91 -16.00 -1.57
C LEU A 207 -3.68 -14.72 -1.90
N VAL A 208 -3.67 -13.72 -1.02
CA VAL A 208 -4.27 -12.42 -1.28
C VAL A 208 -3.57 -11.72 -2.44
N LEU A 209 -2.23 -11.70 -2.43
CA LEU A 209 -1.44 -11.09 -3.51
C LEU A 209 -1.63 -11.84 -4.82
N TYR A 210 -1.53 -13.16 -4.82
CA TYR A 210 -1.71 -14.03 -5.96
C TYR A 210 -3.11 -13.90 -6.57
N SER A 211 -4.16 -13.97 -5.75
CA SER A 211 -5.55 -13.84 -6.25
C SER A 211 -5.82 -12.45 -6.82
N LYS A 212 -5.21 -11.40 -6.25
CA LYS A 212 -5.35 -10.04 -6.74
C LYS A 212 -4.59 -9.84 -8.06
N GLU A 213 -3.38 -10.36 -8.18
CA GLU A 213 -2.65 -10.41 -9.46
C GLU A 213 -3.42 -11.19 -10.52
N ALA A 214 -3.94 -12.37 -10.17
CA ALA A 214 -4.75 -13.20 -11.06
C ALA A 214 -6.05 -12.49 -11.50
N ALA A 215 -6.74 -11.80 -10.59
CA ALA A 215 -7.97 -11.05 -10.92
C ALA A 215 -7.70 -9.88 -11.89
N GLU A 216 -6.60 -9.16 -11.70
CA GLU A 216 -6.21 -8.05 -12.57
C GLU A 216 -5.68 -8.56 -13.93
N ALA A 217 -5.01 -9.71 -13.98
CA ALA A 217 -4.67 -10.39 -15.23
C ALA A 217 -5.92 -10.75 -16.04
N ASN A 218 -6.98 -11.23 -15.38
CA ASN A 218 -8.24 -11.61 -16.02
C ASN A 218 -9.07 -10.40 -16.50
N LYS A 219 -9.06 -9.27 -15.77
CA LYS A 219 -9.72 -8.02 -16.22
C LYS A 219 -9.07 -7.39 -17.45
N ALA A 220 -7.81 -7.72 -17.72
CA ALA A 220 -7.05 -7.25 -18.88
C ALA A 220 -7.32 -8.07 -20.16
N ALA A 221 -8.06 -9.18 -20.09
CA ALA A 221 -8.47 -9.90 -21.28
C ALA A 221 -9.45 -9.04 -22.11
N PRO A 222 -9.25 -8.86 -23.43
CA PRO A 222 -10.17 -8.10 -24.25
C PRO A 222 -11.56 -8.71 -24.15
N LYS A 223 -12.55 -7.89 -23.82
CA LYS A 223 -13.96 -8.29 -23.96
C LYS A 223 -14.16 -8.69 -25.44
N PRO A 224 -14.67 -9.89 -25.77
CA PRO A 224 -14.96 -10.24 -27.15
C PRO A 224 -15.87 -9.15 -27.71
N SER A 225 -15.36 -8.40 -28.70
CA SER A 225 -16.15 -7.41 -29.41
C SER A 225 -17.35 -8.15 -29.98
N ALA A 226 -18.56 -7.76 -29.55
CA ALA A 226 -19.79 -8.27 -30.14
C ALA A 226 -19.70 -7.95 -31.63
N ALA A 227 -19.56 -8.99 -32.46
CA ALA A 227 -19.49 -8.87 -33.89
C ALA A 227 -20.70 -8.04 -34.36
N ALA A 228 -20.42 -6.92 -35.03
CA ALA A 228 -21.46 -6.09 -35.63
C ALA A 228 -22.31 -6.93 -36.59
N PRO A 229 -23.64 -6.77 -36.61
CA PRO A 229 -24.49 -7.51 -37.53
C PRO A 229 -24.13 -7.14 -38.97
N THR A 230 -23.87 -8.17 -39.78
CA THR A 230 -23.58 -8.08 -41.21
C THR A 230 -24.69 -7.27 -41.93
N PRO A 231 -24.35 -6.27 -42.76
CA PRO A 231 -25.35 -5.56 -43.55
C PRO A 231 -26.03 -6.52 -44.52
N ALA A 232 -27.37 -6.58 -44.47
CA ALA A 232 -28.16 -7.35 -45.42
C ALA A 232 -27.92 -6.81 -46.85
N ALA A 233 -27.59 -7.72 -47.77
CA ALA A 233 -27.40 -7.40 -49.18
C ALA A 233 -28.69 -6.84 -49.81
N PRO A 234 -28.61 -5.93 -50.79
CA PRO A 234 -29.79 -5.40 -51.46
C PRO A 234 -30.42 -6.51 -52.30
N LYS A 235 -31.72 -6.74 -52.10
CA LYS A 235 -32.52 -7.54 -53.05
C LYS A 235 -32.72 -6.72 -54.32
N ALA A 236 -32.49 -7.38 -55.46
CA ALA A 236 -32.70 -6.88 -56.81
C ALA A 236 -34.15 -6.45 -57.08
#